data_AF-A0A8I2J6A6-F1
#
_entry.id   AF-A0A8I2J6A6-F1
#
_cell.length_a   1.000
_cell.length_b   1.000
_cell.length_c   1.000
_cell.angle_alpha   90.00
_cell.angle_beta   90.00
_cell.angle_gamma   90.00
#
_symmetry.space_group_name_H-M   'P 1'
#
loop_
_entity.id
_entity.type
_entity.pdbx_description
1 polymer ?
#
loop_
_entity_poly.entity_id
_entity_poly.type
_entity_poly.pdbx_seq_one_letter_code
_entity_poly.pdbx_strand_id
1 'polypeptide(L)'
;MTRTAKGDTMPAHLTIHCPKCPSDEVEARLTPPEDASSPVAAFVCRLCGHRWHPGELPHLLAPDYDQAYGTAPTLTEEELTLAMWAEGINLRAQAARDGHGPAVDHGGYRLFYLRQAAYLDRAAHAMQVAAHGGLIDPEHAADAADAAVMAADLLLHLDLDLDQVHVEGLLGADAPQWQSPEGLRGYVRQEYTAWQEWESAVRRSRRQP
;
A
#
# COMPACT_ATOMS: atom_id res chain seq x y z
N MET A 1 23.93 -7.27 45.00
CA MET A 1 22.68 -6.56 44.62
C MET A 1 22.98 -5.77 43.37
N THR A 2 22.61 -6.31 42.20
CA THR A 2 22.62 -5.60 40.91
C THR A 2 21.76 -6.44 39.97
N ARG A 3 20.46 -6.13 39.91
CA ARG A 3 19.58 -6.65 38.86
C ARG A 3 19.70 -5.70 37.68
N THR A 4 20.42 -6.13 36.65
CA THR A 4 20.36 -5.55 35.31
C THR A 4 18.93 -5.74 34.80
N ALA A 5 18.27 -4.61 34.48
CA ALA A 5 16.96 -4.62 33.87
C ALA A 5 17.05 -5.36 32.54
N LYS A 6 16.18 -6.38 32.43
CA LYS A 6 15.90 -7.15 31.24
C LYS A 6 15.42 -6.14 30.18
N GLY A 7 16.21 -5.93 29.14
CA GLY A 7 15.83 -5.07 28.02
C GLY A 7 14.50 -5.55 27.49
N ASP A 8 13.50 -4.68 27.54
CA ASP A 8 12.23 -4.89 26.87
C ASP A 8 12.52 -5.05 25.39
N THR A 9 12.37 -6.28 24.91
CA THR A 9 12.48 -6.62 23.51
C THR A 9 11.36 -5.88 22.78
N MET A 10 11.71 -4.83 22.04
CA MET A 10 10.81 -4.26 21.04
C MET A 10 10.33 -5.39 20.12
N PRO A 11 9.04 -5.43 19.76
CA PRO A 11 8.53 -6.42 18.83
C PRO A 11 9.30 -6.33 17.50
N ALA A 12 9.69 -7.48 16.95
CA ALA A 12 10.57 -7.64 15.80
C ALA A 12 9.89 -7.29 14.44
N HIS A 13 8.97 -6.33 14.44
CA HIS A 13 8.02 -6.12 13.33
C HIS A 13 7.83 -4.65 12.94
N LEU A 14 8.72 -3.76 13.36
CA LEU A 14 8.76 -2.37 12.86
C LEU A 14 10.07 -2.15 12.12
N THR A 15 10.09 -2.58 10.87
CA THR A 15 11.18 -2.28 9.95
C THR A 15 11.00 -0.83 9.50
N ILE A 16 11.87 0.07 9.97
CA ILE A 16 11.83 1.48 9.58
C ILE A 16 12.58 1.60 8.26
N HIS A 17 11.84 1.81 7.18
CA HIS A 17 12.42 2.12 5.88
C HIS A 17 12.79 3.59 5.80
N CYS A 18 13.85 3.88 5.08
CA CYS A 18 14.18 5.25 4.76
C CYS A 18 13.15 5.86 3.80
N PRO A 19 12.68 7.10 4.05
CA PRO A 19 11.75 7.76 3.15
C PRO A 19 12.39 8.21 1.81
N LYS A 20 13.71 8.02 1.63
CA LYS A 20 14.44 8.39 0.41
C LYS A 20 15.15 7.23 -0.30
N CYS A 21 15.29 6.06 0.31
CA CYS A 21 16.08 4.94 -0.21
C CYS A 21 15.34 3.62 0.11
N PRO A 22 15.45 2.53 -0.68
CA PRO A 22 14.80 1.25 -0.36
C PRO A 22 15.44 0.50 0.83
N SER A 23 16.35 1.15 1.56
CA SER A 23 17.06 0.55 2.69
C SER A 23 16.21 0.57 3.95
N ASP A 24 16.24 -0.55 4.65
CA ASP A 24 15.85 -0.72 6.05
C ASP A 24 17.04 -0.55 7.01
N GLU A 25 18.25 -0.30 6.50
CA GLU A 25 19.45 -0.04 7.30
C GLU A 25 19.43 1.38 7.87
N VAL A 26 18.58 1.59 8.87
CA VAL A 26 18.37 2.87 9.52
C VAL A 26 19.00 2.88 10.91
N GLU A 27 19.88 3.86 11.16
CA GLU A 27 20.41 4.13 12.49
C GLU A 27 19.64 5.23 13.19
N ALA A 28 19.26 5.01 14.45
CA ALA A 28 18.86 6.09 15.35
C ALA A 28 20.11 6.78 15.90
N ARG A 29 20.23 8.09 15.64
CA ARG A 29 21.26 8.96 16.20
C ARG A 29 20.63 10.11 16.96
N LEU A 30 21.31 10.55 18.02
CA LEU A 30 20.99 11.83 18.66
C LEU A 30 21.74 12.92 17.89
N THR A 31 21.00 13.83 17.26
CA THR A 31 21.61 14.99 16.60
C THR A 31 21.99 15.99 17.69
N PRO A 32 23.27 16.43 17.76
CA PRO A 32 23.63 17.54 18.62
C PRO A 32 22.87 18.78 18.14
N PRO A 33 22.23 19.54 19.03
CA PRO A 33 21.53 20.74 18.63
C PRO A 33 22.54 21.83 18.24
N GLU A 34 22.18 22.64 17.23
CA GLU A 34 22.99 23.82 16.84
C GLU A 34 22.96 24.92 17.92
N ASP A 35 21.99 24.84 18.85
CA ASP A 35 21.82 25.72 20.02
C ASP A 35 21.78 24.93 21.34
N ALA A 36 21.72 25.62 22.49
CA ALA A 36 21.69 25.04 23.85
C ALA A 36 20.42 24.22 24.21
N SER A 37 19.78 23.61 23.22
CA SER A 37 18.60 22.75 23.36
C SER A 37 19.02 21.32 23.74
N SER A 38 18.03 20.48 24.08
CA SER A 38 18.27 19.04 24.29
C SER A 38 18.47 18.32 22.94
N PRO A 39 19.33 17.28 22.87
CA PRO A 39 19.57 16.55 21.63
C PRO A 39 18.29 15.92 21.10
N VAL A 40 18.06 16.04 19.78
CA VAL A 40 16.85 15.54 19.12
C VAL A 40 17.17 14.20 18.47
N ALA A 41 16.32 13.19 18.68
CA ALA A 41 16.45 11.91 17.99
C ALA A 41 16.21 12.09 16.48
N ALA A 42 17.06 11.48 15.67
CA ALA A 42 16.97 11.44 14.22
C ALA A 42 17.29 10.03 13.71
N PHE A 43 16.64 9.65 12.63
CA PHE A 43 16.97 8.47 11.85
C PHE A 43 17.93 8.83 10.73
N VAL A 44 18.87 7.94 10.42
CA VAL A 44 19.85 8.11 9.33
C VAL A 44 19.88 6.83 8.49
N CYS A 45 19.52 6.91 7.20
CA CYS A 45 19.71 5.80 6.25
C CYS A 45 21.22 5.60 6.05
N ARG A 46 21.73 4.40 6.37
CA ARG A 46 23.14 4.06 6.15
C ARG A 46 23.51 4.03 4.67
N LEU A 47 22.54 3.72 3.81
CA LEU A 47 22.75 3.62 2.37
C LEU A 47 22.86 4.98 1.68
N CYS A 48 21.88 5.88 1.83
CA CYS A 48 21.83 7.17 1.14
C CYS A 48 22.18 8.38 2.02
N GLY A 49 22.38 8.18 3.34
CA GLY A 49 22.73 9.24 4.28
C GLY A 49 21.59 10.20 4.62
N HIS A 50 20.38 9.97 4.12
CA HIS A 50 19.24 10.82 4.43
C HIS A 50 18.93 10.80 5.92
N ARG A 51 18.61 11.98 6.47
CA ARG A 51 18.29 12.19 7.87
C ARG A 51 16.86 12.71 7.98
N TRP A 52 16.10 12.14 8.89
CA TRP A 52 14.74 12.58 9.20
C TRP A 52 14.44 12.39 10.68
N HIS A 53 13.54 13.20 11.21
CA HIS A 53 13.09 13.06 12.59
C HIS A 53 12.00 11.99 12.71
N PRO A 54 11.89 11.29 13.86
CA PRO A 54 10.81 10.32 14.08
C PRO A 54 9.40 10.92 13.90
N GLY A 55 9.23 12.22 14.14
CA GLY A 55 7.98 12.96 13.89
C GLY A 55 7.76 13.40 12.44
N GLU A 56 8.73 13.19 11.54
CA GLU A 56 8.63 13.45 10.09
C GLU A 56 8.24 12.21 9.30
N LEU A 57 8.17 11.04 9.93
CA LEU A 57 7.49 9.88 9.34
C LEU A 57 6.02 10.27 9.21
N PRO A 58 5.43 10.24 8.00
CA PRO A 58 3.99 10.38 7.91
C PRO A 58 3.40 9.29 8.80
N HIS A 59 2.58 9.70 9.79
CA HIS A 59 1.78 8.80 10.61
C HIS A 59 0.69 8.16 9.74
N LEU A 60 1.11 7.40 8.73
CA LEU A 60 0.22 6.56 7.95
C LEU A 60 -0.13 5.38 8.83
N LEU A 61 -1.37 5.38 9.27
CA LEU A 61 -1.99 4.30 10.02
C LEU A 61 -2.42 3.16 9.07
N ALA A 62 -1.68 2.93 7.98
CA ALA A 62 -1.97 1.89 6.99
C ALA A 62 -0.94 0.78 7.09
N PRO A 63 -1.26 -0.45 6.62
CA PRO A 63 -0.25 -1.49 6.45
C PRO A 63 0.92 -0.97 5.60
N ASP A 64 2.14 -1.35 5.97
CA ASP A 64 3.29 -1.07 5.15
C ASP A 64 3.24 -1.87 3.83
N TYR A 65 4.11 -1.53 2.89
CA TYR A 65 4.11 -2.11 1.55
C TYR A 65 4.32 -3.64 1.57
N ASP A 66 5.26 -4.12 2.39
CA ASP A 66 5.61 -5.54 2.47
C ASP A 66 4.52 -6.35 3.17
N GLN A 67 3.91 -5.79 4.21
CA GLN A 67 2.74 -6.37 4.88
C GLN A 67 1.56 -6.51 3.92
N ALA A 68 1.28 -5.47 3.12
CA ALA A 68 0.14 -5.46 2.22
C ALA A 68 0.31 -6.40 1.02
N TYR A 69 1.52 -6.48 0.47
CA TYR A 69 1.74 -7.14 -0.82
C TYR A 69 2.67 -8.36 -0.77
N GLY A 70 3.16 -8.74 0.41
CA GLY A 70 4.10 -9.86 0.57
C GLY A 70 3.59 -11.21 0.05
N THR A 71 2.28 -11.37 -0.10
CA THR A 71 1.65 -12.57 -0.69
C THR A 71 0.98 -12.33 -2.04
N ALA A 72 1.07 -11.10 -2.59
CA ALA A 72 0.49 -10.77 -3.88
C ALA A 72 1.21 -11.53 -5.02
N PRO A 73 0.48 -11.93 -6.09
CA PRO A 73 1.09 -12.56 -7.26
C PRO A 73 2.06 -11.60 -7.95
N THR A 74 2.93 -12.11 -8.83
CA THR A 74 3.88 -11.24 -9.55
C THR A 74 3.16 -10.18 -10.40
N LEU A 75 3.82 -9.06 -10.70
CA LEU A 75 3.21 -7.99 -11.52
C LEU A 75 2.72 -8.52 -12.88
N THR A 76 3.51 -9.37 -13.53
CA THR A 76 3.13 -9.97 -14.83
C THR A 76 1.91 -10.89 -14.73
N GLU A 77 1.82 -11.71 -13.68
CA GLU A 77 0.65 -12.57 -13.45
C GLU A 77 -0.60 -11.74 -13.15
N GLU A 78 -0.45 -10.67 -12.36
CA GLU A 78 -1.54 -9.76 -12.01
C GLU A 78 -2.03 -8.99 -13.24
N GLU A 79 -1.12 -8.48 -14.07
CA GLU A 79 -1.43 -7.77 -15.32
C GLU A 79 -2.23 -8.65 -16.27
N LEU A 80 -1.79 -9.89 -16.50
CA LEU A 80 -2.53 -10.84 -17.34
C LEU A 80 -3.92 -11.13 -16.76
N THR A 81 -4.01 -11.32 -15.44
CA THR A 81 -5.29 -11.58 -14.75
C THR A 81 -6.25 -10.40 -14.90
N LEU A 82 -5.76 -9.17 -14.73
CA LEU A 82 -6.54 -7.96 -14.88
C LEU A 82 -7.00 -7.77 -16.33
N ALA A 83 -6.14 -8.03 -17.31
CA ALA A 83 -6.50 -7.94 -18.74
C ALA A 83 -7.64 -8.92 -19.10
N MET A 84 -7.52 -10.18 -18.69
CA MET A 84 -8.58 -11.19 -18.92
C MET A 84 -9.88 -10.81 -18.20
N TRP A 85 -9.78 -10.24 -17.00
CA TRP A 85 -10.95 -9.85 -16.24
C TRP A 85 -11.67 -8.63 -16.85
N ALA A 86 -10.91 -7.63 -17.30
CA ALA A 86 -11.45 -6.46 -18.00
C ALA A 86 -12.23 -6.88 -19.26
N GLU A 87 -11.68 -7.80 -20.06
CA GLU A 87 -12.36 -8.37 -21.22
C GLU A 87 -13.66 -9.09 -20.81
N GLY A 88 -13.60 -9.94 -19.78
CA GLY A 88 -14.79 -10.64 -19.27
C GLY A 88 -15.87 -9.72 -18.70
N ILE A 89 -15.48 -8.60 -18.09
CA ILE A 89 -16.41 -7.54 -17.64
C ILE A 89 -17.09 -6.89 -18.85
N ASN A 90 -16.32 -6.51 -19.87
CA ASN A 90 -16.86 -5.90 -21.09
C ASN A 90 -17.82 -6.82 -21.84
N LEU A 91 -17.46 -8.10 -21.98
CA LEU A 91 -18.32 -9.10 -22.62
C LEU A 91 -19.64 -9.29 -21.87
N ARG A 92 -19.62 -9.35 -20.53
CA ARG A 92 -20.85 -9.45 -19.73
C ARG A 92 -21.69 -8.19 -19.76
N ALA A 93 -21.05 -7.02 -19.75
CA ALA A 93 -21.76 -5.75 -19.91
C ALA A 93 -22.46 -5.67 -21.28
N GLN A 94 -21.80 -6.13 -22.35
CA GLN A 94 -22.40 -6.20 -23.68
C GLN A 94 -23.54 -7.23 -23.73
N ALA A 95 -23.32 -8.46 -23.23
CA ALA A 95 -24.36 -9.48 -23.17
C ALA A 95 -25.60 -9.01 -22.39
N ALA A 96 -25.41 -8.29 -21.27
CA ALA A 96 -26.51 -7.72 -20.51
C ALA A 96 -27.29 -6.66 -21.28
N ARG A 97 -26.60 -5.79 -22.05
CA ARG A 97 -27.25 -4.82 -22.95
C ARG A 97 -28.06 -5.51 -24.04
N ASP A 98 -27.57 -6.65 -24.52
CA ASP A 98 -28.23 -7.46 -25.55
C ASP A 98 -29.33 -8.39 -24.98
N GLY A 99 -29.58 -8.36 -23.67
CA GLY A 99 -30.61 -9.16 -22.99
C GLY A 99 -30.20 -10.61 -22.70
N HIS A 100 -28.91 -10.93 -22.82
CA HIS A 100 -28.34 -12.27 -22.64
C HIS A 100 -27.70 -12.49 -21.25
N GLY A 101 -28.44 -12.20 -20.19
CA GLY A 101 -28.05 -12.45 -18.81
C GLY A 101 -27.67 -11.20 -18.02
N PRO A 102 -27.26 -11.35 -16.75
CA PRO A 102 -26.95 -10.22 -15.88
C PRO A 102 -25.56 -9.63 -16.17
N ALA A 103 -25.42 -8.33 -15.92
CA ALA A 103 -24.11 -7.68 -15.84
C ALA A 103 -23.34 -8.15 -14.60
N VAL A 104 -22.06 -7.76 -14.50
CA VAL A 104 -21.27 -7.98 -13.29
C VAL A 104 -21.88 -7.17 -12.14
N ASP A 105 -21.92 -7.76 -10.95
CA ASP A 105 -22.44 -7.10 -9.76
C ASP A 105 -21.44 -6.07 -9.22
N HIS A 106 -21.90 -5.21 -8.32
CA HIS A 106 -21.06 -4.16 -7.73
C HIS A 106 -19.84 -4.74 -7.01
N GLY A 107 -19.97 -5.89 -6.33
CA GLY A 107 -18.86 -6.57 -5.68
C GLY A 107 -17.77 -7.03 -6.65
N GLY A 108 -18.17 -7.59 -7.81
CA GLY A 108 -17.24 -7.98 -8.86
C GLY A 108 -16.51 -6.81 -9.50
N TYR A 109 -17.19 -5.68 -9.72
CA TYR A 109 -16.57 -4.45 -10.21
C TYR A 109 -15.59 -3.88 -9.19
N ARG A 110 -16.00 -3.79 -7.92
CA ARG A 110 -15.14 -3.28 -6.85
C ARG A 110 -13.85 -4.08 -6.71
N LEU A 111 -13.95 -5.42 -6.70
CA LEU A 111 -12.76 -6.25 -6.55
C LEU A 111 -11.80 -6.09 -7.74
N PHE A 112 -12.31 -5.88 -8.95
CA PHE A 112 -11.48 -5.54 -10.10
C PHE A 112 -10.70 -4.24 -9.86
N TYR A 113 -11.37 -3.17 -9.44
CA TYR A 113 -10.71 -1.88 -9.17
C TYR A 113 -9.73 -1.95 -7.99
N LEU A 114 -10.05 -2.71 -6.94
CA LEU A 114 -9.12 -2.94 -5.82
C LEU A 114 -7.83 -3.60 -6.30
N ARG A 115 -7.95 -4.66 -7.10
CA ARG A 115 -6.78 -5.37 -7.65
C ARG A 115 -6.00 -4.52 -8.65
N GLN A 116 -6.69 -3.71 -9.45
CA GLN A 116 -6.06 -2.76 -10.36
C GLN A 116 -5.28 -1.67 -9.60
N ALA A 117 -5.87 -1.07 -8.56
CA ALA A 117 -5.21 -0.07 -7.74
C ALA A 117 -3.99 -0.66 -7.01
N ALA A 118 -4.11 -1.86 -6.45
CA ALA A 118 -3.00 -2.58 -5.82
C ALA A 118 -1.88 -2.90 -6.83
N TYR A 119 -2.22 -3.33 -8.05
CA TYR A 119 -1.26 -3.54 -9.12
C TYR A 119 -0.48 -2.27 -9.44
N LEU A 120 -1.18 -1.13 -9.60
CA LEU A 120 -0.55 0.14 -9.93
C LEU A 120 0.29 0.69 -8.78
N ASP A 121 -0.13 0.55 -7.52
CA ASP A 121 0.68 0.90 -6.35
C ASP A 121 2.01 0.12 -6.32
N ARG A 122 1.94 -1.19 -6.63
CA ARG A 122 3.11 -2.06 -6.69
C ARG A 122 4.01 -1.75 -7.89
N ALA A 123 3.44 -1.47 -9.05
CA ALA A 123 4.19 -1.06 -10.23
C ALA A 123 4.90 0.27 -10.00
N ALA A 124 4.22 1.25 -9.39
CA ALA A 124 4.80 2.53 -9.00
C ALA A 124 5.96 2.35 -8.03
N HIS A 125 5.81 1.51 -7.01
CA HIS A 125 6.89 1.20 -6.08
C HIS A 125 8.10 0.58 -6.81
N ALA A 126 7.88 -0.39 -7.70
CA ALA A 126 8.96 -1.00 -8.48
C ALA A 126 9.69 0.03 -9.36
N MET A 127 8.97 0.96 -9.99
CA MET A 127 9.54 2.05 -10.78
C MET A 127 10.33 3.02 -9.90
N GLN A 128 9.82 3.38 -8.72
CA GLN A 128 10.54 4.23 -7.76
C GLN A 128 11.87 3.59 -7.33
N VAL A 129 11.87 2.29 -7.03
CA VAL A 129 13.12 1.56 -6.71
C VAL A 129 14.08 1.57 -7.89
N ALA A 130 13.59 1.32 -9.12
CA ALA A 130 14.41 1.33 -10.32
C ALA A 130 15.00 2.72 -10.64
N ALA A 131 14.22 3.79 -10.49
CA ALA A 131 14.67 5.17 -10.70
C ALA A 131 15.75 5.55 -9.68
N HIS A 132 15.57 5.13 -8.42
CA HIS A 132 16.57 5.35 -7.38
C HIS A 132 17.89 4.62 -7.67
N GLY A 133 17.81 3.45 -8.29
CA GLY A 133 18.97 2.70 -8.79
C GLY A 133 19.57 3.24 -10.10
N GLY A 134 19.02 4.32 -10.67
CA GLY A 134 19.45 4.90 -11.94
C GLY A 134 19.16 4.01 -13.17
N LEU A 135 18.25 3.05 -13.04
CA LEU A 135 17.88 2.11 -14.11
C LEU A 135 16.80 2.66 -15.04
N ILE A 136 16.00 3.61 -14.54
CA ILE A 136 14.97 4.31 -15.31
C ILE A 136 15.00 5.80 -14.98
N ASP A 137 14.38 6.61 -15.84
CA ASP A 137 14.20 8.04 -15.60
C ASP A 137 13.28 8.29 -14.38
N PRO A 138 13.64 9.20 -13.46
CA PRO A 138 12.74 9.66 -12.40
C PRO A 138 11.37 10.14 -12.89
N GLU A 139 11.26 10.69 -14.10
CA GLU A 139 9.98 11.13 -14.67
C GLU A 139 9.02 9.94 -14.87
N HIS A 140 9.50 8.82 -15.41
CA HIS A 140 8.69 7.61 -15.54
C HIS A 140 8.23 7.04 -14.19
N ALA A 141 9.04 7.20 -13.14
CA ALA A 141 8.64 6.79 -11.79
C ALA A 141 7.60 7.74 -11.18
N ALA A 142 7.64 9.03 -11.52
CA ALA A 142 6.62 10.00 -11.13
C ALA A 142 5.28 9.71 -11.84
N ASP A 143 5.30 9.46 -13.15
CA ASP A 143 4.10 9.09 -13.92
C ASP A 143 3.42 7.83 -13.36
N ALA A 144 4.23 6.82 -13.00
CA ALA A 144 3.71 5.60 -12.39
C ALA A 144 3.07 5.87 -11.01
N ALA A 145 3.66 6.77 -10.21
CA ALA A 145 3.10 7.16 -8.93
C ALA A 145 1.77 7.91 -9.09
N ASP A 146 1.67 8.83 -10.06
CA ASP A 146 0.43 9.54 -10.37
C ASP A 146 -0.66 8.57 -10.84
N ALA A 147 -0.32 7.58 -11.67
CA ALA A 147 -1.25 6.53 -12.08
C ALA A 147 -1.77 5.71 -10.89
N ALA A 148 -0.90 5.36 -9.94
CA ALA A 148 -1.30 4.67 -8.72
C ALA A 148 -2.25 5.51 -7.85
N VAL A 149 -1.96 6.82 -7.72
CA VAL A 149 -2.81 7.76 -6.97
C VAL A 149 -4.18 7.91 -7.62
N MET A 150 -4.25 8.07 -8.95
CA MET A 150 -5.52 8.14 -9.68
C MET A 150 -6.36 6.87 -9.51
N ALA A 151 -5.73 5.69 -9.54
CA ALA A 151 -6.45 4.43 -9.34
C ALA A 151 -6.93 4.25 -7.91
N ALA A 152 -6.14 4.68 -6.92
CA ALA A 152 -6.54 4.70 -5.52
C ALA A 152 -7.72 5.65 -5.26
N ASP A 153 -7.69 6.84 -5.86
CA ASP A 153 -8.77 7.82 -5.79
C ASP A 153 -10.07 7.29 -6.43
N LEU A 154 -9.96 6.64 -7.59
CA LEU A 154 -11.10 6.00 -8.25
C LEU A 154 -11.73 4.91 -7.39
N LEU A 155 -10.91 4.06 -6.76
CA LEU A 155 -11.41 3.03 -5.84
C LEU A 155 -12.13 3.66 -4.65
N LEU A 156 -11.55 4.69 -4.04
CA LEU A 156 -12.17 5.37 -2.90
C LEU A 156 -13.54 5.97 -3.27
N HIS A 157 -13.63 6.67 -4.40
CA HIS A 157 -14.90 7.23 -4.88
C HIS A 157 -15.93 6.15 -5.19
N LEU A 158 -15.50 5.02 -5.79
CA LEU A 158 -16.38 3.88 -5.99
C LEU A 158 -16.93 3.35 -4.66
N ASP A 159 -16.08 3.25 -3.63
CA ASP A 159 -16.48 2.73 -2.32
C ASP A 159 -17.42 3.69 -1.57
N LEU A 160 -17.24 5.00 -1.77
CA LEU A 160 -18.16 6.04 -1.30
C LEU A 160 -19.52 5.95 -2.01
N ASP A 161 -19.52 5.77 -3.34
CA ASP A 161 -20.74 5.69 -4.16
C ASP A 161 -21.54 4.40 -3.90
N LEU A 162 -20.86 3.30 -3.56
CA LEU A 162 -21.48 2.00 -3.29
C LEU A 162 -22.04 1.87 -1.86
N ASP A 163 -21.94 2.91 -1.03
CA ASP A 163 -22.44 3.01 0.35
C ASP A 163 -22.11 1.77 1.21
N GLN A 164 -20.96 1.83 1.88
CA GLN A 164 -20.49 0.85 2.89
C GLN A 164 -19.79 -0.43 2.37
N VAL A 165 -19.18 -0.38 1.17
CA VAL A 165 -18.26 -1.46 0.75
C VAL A 165 -16.82 -1.00 0.94
N HIS A 166 -16.37 -0.87 2.18
CA HIS A 166 -14.96 -0.69 2.53
C HIS A 166 -14.70 -1.35 3.88
N VAL A 167 -13.43 -1.60 4.18
CA VAL A 167 -13.05 -2.25 5.43
C VAL A 167 -13.14 -1.23 6.55
N GLU A 168 -13.78 -1.61 7.67
CA GLU A 168 -13.63 -0.87 8.92
C GLU A 168 -12.16 -0.96 9.36
N GLY A 169 -11.42 0.12 9.13
CA GLY A 169 -9.99 0.19 9.40
C GLY A 169 -9.56 1.56 9.87
N LEU A 170 -8.25 1.72 10.05
CA LEU A 170 -7.64 2.95 10.55
C LEU A 170 -7.77 4.11 9.55
N LEU A 171 -7.93 3.76 8.28
CA LEU A 171 -8.26 4.62 7.18
C LEU A 171 -9.70 4.31 6.76
N GLY A 172 -10.68 5.08 7.23
CA GLY A 172 -12.10 4.97 6.84
C GLY A 172 -12.55 6.19 6.03
N ALA A 173 -13.68 6.08 5.30
CA ALA A 173 -14.22 6.97 4.24
C ALA A 173 -14.07 8.52 4.39
N ASP A 174 -13.86 8.99 5.61
CA ASP A 174 -13.75 10.41 5.96
C ASP A 174 -12.38 10.79 6.55
N ALA A 175 -11.38 9.90 6.45
CA ALA A 175 -10.09 10.07 7.09
C ALA A 175 -9.28 11.17 6.36
N PRO A 176 -8.83 12.23 7.05
CA PRO A 176 -8.11 13.34 6.43
C PRO A 176 -6.79 12.91 5.78
N GLN A 177 -6.21 11.78 6.21
CA GLN A 177 -4.96 11.22 5.69
C GLN A 177 -5.02 11.00 4.17
N TRP A 178 -6.20 10.70 3.61
CA TRP A 178 -6.39 10.44 2.17
C TRP A 178 -6.36 11.67 1.29
N GLN A 179 -6.35 12.86 1.87
CA GLN A 179 -6.13 14.09 1.09
C GLN A 179 -4.67 14.19 0.58
N SER A 180 -3.84 13.18 0.87
CA SER A 180 -2.48 13.06 0.37
C SER A 180 -2.31 11.85 -0.56
N PRO A 181 -1.41 11.93 -1.55
CA PRO A 181 -1.06 10.80 -2.42
C PRO A 181 -0.72 9.51 -1.66
N GLU A 182 0.07 9.61 -0.60
CA GLU A 182 0.45 8.43 0.18
C GLU A 182 -0.70 7.91 1.04
N GLY A 183 -1.61 8.77 1.50
CA GLY A 183 -2.83 8.35 2.18
C GLY A 183 -3.75 7.53 1.28
N LEU A 184 -3.96 7.96 0.03
CA LEU A 184 -4.73 7.20 -0.97
C LEU A 184 -4.10 5.83 -1.23
N ARG A 185 -2.78 5.77 -1.39
CA ARG A 185 -2.07 4.49 -1.56
C ARG A 185 -2.15 3.63 -0.30
N GLY A 186 -2.10 4.24 0.89
CA GLY A 186 -2.33 3.56 2.17
C GLY A 186 -3.73 2.96 2.30
N TYR A 187 -4.76 3.65 1.79
CA TYR A 187 -6.12 3.12 1.73
C TYR A 187 -6.18 1.82 0.90
N VAL A 188 -5.57 1.82 -0.30
CA VAL A 188 -5.49 0.61 -1.14
C VAL A 188 -4.82 -0.53 -0.42
N ARG A 189 -3.71 -0.29 0.28
CA ARG A 189 -2.99 -1.32 1.06
C ARG A 189 -3.86 -1.92 2.16
N GLN A 190 -4.63 -1.10 2.88
CA GLN A 190 -5.58 -1.58 3.89
C GLN A 190 -6.65 -2.48 3.28
N GLU A 191 -7.34 -2.00 2.23
CA GLU A 191 -8.41 -2.73 1.56
C GLU A 191 -7.91 -4.04 0.96
N TYR A 192 -6.72 -4.02 0.36
CA TYR A 192 -6.10 -5.19 -0.25
C TYR A 192 -5.70 -6.24 0.79
N THR A 193 -5.12 -5.81 1.90
CA THR A 193 -4.74 -6.70 3.03
C THR A 193 -5.97 -7.44 3.56
N ALA A 194 -7.04 -6.70 3.87
CA ALA A 194 -8.27 -7.27 4.38
C ALA A 194 -8.93 -8.24 3.39
N TRP A 195 -8.91 -7.91 2.09
CA TRP A 195 -9.36 -8.83 1.05
C TRP A 195 -8.54 -10.12 1.00
N GLN A 196 -7.21 -10.04 1.08
CA GLN A 196 -6.34 -11.22 1.08
C GLN A 196 -6.59 -12.12 2.31
N GLU A 197 -6.81 -11.52 3.48
CA GLU A 197 -7.14 -12.24 4.71
C GLU A 197 -8.48 -12.98 4.59
N TRP A 198 -9.50 -12.29 4.06
CA TRP A 198 -10.80 -12.89 3.77
C TRP A 198 -10.69 -14.04 2.77
N GLU A 199 -9.98 -13.84 1.65
CA GLU A 199 -9.82 -14.87 0.62
C GLU A 199 -9.10 -16.10 1.19
N SER A 200 -8.06 -15.88 1.98
CA SER A 200 -7.31 -16.93 2.67
C SER A 200 -8.19 -17.71 3.66
N ALA A 201 -9.04 -17.01 4.42
CA ALA A 201 -10.00 -17.64 5.33
C ALA A 201 -11.01 -18.50 4.57
N VAL A 202 -11.62 -17.99 3.49
CA VAL A 202 -12.57 -18.73 2.65
C VAL A 202 -11.92 -19.97 2.03
N ARG A 203 -10.69 -19.86 1.53
CA ARG A 203 -9.94 -21.00 0.97
C ARG A 203 -9.65 -22.07 2.04
N ARG A 204 -9.34 -21.68 3.28
CA ARG A 204 -9.14 -22.63 4.40
C ARG A 204 -10.43 -23.34 4.76
N SER A 205 -11.55 -22.62 4.88
CA SER A 205 -12.86 -23.22 5.19
C SER A 205 -13.32 -24.22 4.13
N ARG A 206 -13.06 -23.97 2.84
CA ARG A 206 -13.37 -24.91 1.75
C ARG A 206 -12.51 -26.18 1.73
N ARG A 207 -11.38 -26.18 2.45
CA ARG A 207 -10.45 -27.32 2.53
C ARG A 207 -10.64 -28.17 3.78
N GLN A 208 -11.47 -27.73 4.74
CA GLN A 208 -11.87 -28.55 5.88
C GLN A 208 -13.03 -29.47 5.44
N PRO A 209 -12.87 -30.80 5.55
CA PRO A 209 -13.89 -31.78 5.16
C PRO A 209 -15.11 -31.78 6.10
#